data_AF-A0AAD9GSE2-F1
#
_entry.id   AF-A0AAD9GSE2-F1
#
_cell.length_a   1.000
_cell.length_b   1.000
_cell.length_c   1.000
_cell.angle_alpha   90.00
_cell.angle_beta   90.00
_cell.angle_gamma   90.00
#
_symmetry.space_group_name_H-M   'P 1'
#
loop_
_entity.id
_entity.type
_entity.pdbx_description
1 polymer ?
#
loop_
_entity_poly.entity_id
_entity_poly.type
_entity_poly.pdbx_seq_one_letter_code
_entity_poly.pdbx_strand_id
1 'polypeptide(L)'
;MTGVSKVVFFCVSAMALLTWMVEDVSAYCPNGCNAQGTCGKNDKCTCYERQDQEDSSIKYPAFKGADCSMRTCPYGYAWVQVPSGTNAAHDLRECSNRGTCDYGTGHCACFPGYEGKACERSECPNDCNSRGICLTLKAIIAASPDRTASPVHPGVYTAWDAEKHMGCYCDQGYRGPDCSLKECPSGNDVLLAFGKTQGRDCGGRGKCNYETGECECFPGYYGTSCDSQTTVN
;
A
#
# COMPACT_ATOMS: atom_id res chain seq x y z
N MET A 1 35.69 74.28 44.37
CA MET A 1 36.27 72.92 44.28
C MET A 1 35.26 71.93 44.86
N THR A 2 34.29 71.52 44.05
CA THR A 2 33.25 70.57 44.46
C THR A 2 33.76 69.15 44.22
N GLY A 3 34.16 68.47 45.29
CA GLY A 3 34.65 67.10 45.25
C GLY A 3 33.52 66.12 44.94
N VAL A 4 33.50 65.59 43.72
CA VAL A 4 32.59 64.50 43.36
C VAL A 4 33.03 63.24 44.12
N SER A 5 32.11 62.63 44.87
CA SER A 5 32.37 61.42 45.66
C SER A 5 32.82 60.27 44.75
N LYS A 6 33.93 59.61 45.09
CA LYS A 6 34.48 58.46 44.36
C LYS A 6 33.46 57.33 44.15
N VAL A 7 32.46 57.22 45.03
CA VAL A 7 31.36 56.24 44.93
C VAL A 7 30.43 56.53 43.76
N VAL A 8 30.11 57.80 43.51
CA VAL A 8 29.25 58.22 42.39
C VAL A 8 29.95 57.97 41.06
N PHE A 9 31.27 58.19 41.00
CA PHE A 9 32.06 57.94 39.80
C PHE A 9 32.15 56.44 39.45
N PHE A 10 32.25 55.56 40.46
CA PHE A 10 32.26 54.11 40.27
C PHE A 10 30.88 53.52 39.89
N CYS A 11 29.77 54.08 40.41
CA CYS A 11 28.44 53.63 40.01
C CYS A 11 28.09 54.04 38.57
N VAL A 12 28.46 55.26 38.14
CA VAL A 12 28.16 55.74 36.78
C VAL A 12 29.01 55.01 35.74
N SER A 13 30.27 54.66 36.05
CA SER A 13 31.11 53.85 35.15
C SER A 13 30.65 52.39 35.05
N ALA A 14 30.17 51.78 36.15
CA ALA A 14 29.60 50.44 36.13
C ALA A 14 28.29 50.35 35.34
N MET A 15 27.40 51.35 35.45
CA MET A 15 26.18 51.42 34.64
C MET A 15 26.47 51.68 33.16
N ALA A 16 27.50 52.47 32.83
CA ALA A 16 27.91 52.70 31.44
C ALA A 16 28.58 51.49 30.78
N LEU A 17 29.18 50.57 31.55
CA LEU A 17 29.75 49.32 31.02
C LEU A 17 28.68 48.26 30.71
N LEU A 18 27.54 48.27 31.40
CA LEU A 18 26.42 47.36 31.14
C LEU A 18 25.66 47.70 29.84
N THR A 19 25.73 48.94 29.35
CA THR A 19 25.07 49.35 28.10
C THR A 19 25.91 49.08 26.84
N TRP A 20 27.11 48.51 26.96
CA TRP A 20 28.00 48.14 25.85
C TRP A 20 27.99 46.64 25.53
N MET A 21 27.13 45.88 26.20
CA MET A 21 26.89 44.47 25.93
C MET A 21 25.86 44.41 24.80
N VAL A 22 26.31 44.65 23.56
CA VAL A 22 25.47 44.37 22.39
C VAL A 22 25.45 42.85 22.26
N GLU A 23 24.43 42.22 22.84
CA GLU A 23 24.16 40.81 22.59
C GLU A 23 23.70 40.70 21.13
N ASP A 24 24.60 40.30 20.25
CA ASP A 24 24.22 39.79 18.93
C ASP A 24 23.39 38.53 19.16
N VAL A 25 22.07 38.68 19.22
CA VAL A 25 21.14 37.56 19.10
C VAL A 25 21.22 37.09 17.65
N SER A 26 22.20 36.23 17.36
CA SER A 26 22.20 35.45 16.13
C SER A 26 21.03 34.49 16.23
N ALA A 27 19.92 34.82 15.57
CA ALA A 27 18.90 33.83 15.31
C ALA A 27 19.58 32.66 14.58
N TYR A 28 19.51 31.49 15.19
CA TYR A 28 20.05 30.24 14.64
C TYR A 28 18.86 29.36 14.32
N CYS A 29 18.98 28.57 13.25
CA CYS A 29 17.89 27.68 12.87
C CYS A 29 17.44 26.80 14.05
N PRO A 30 16.12 26.60 14.23
CA PRO A 30 15.58 25.77 15.30
C PRO A 30 16.32 24.43 15.37
N ASN A 31 16.86 24.12 16.56
CA ASN A 31 17.60 22.89 16.85
C ASN A 31 18.69 22.54 15.80
N GLY A 32 19.29 23.54 15.14
CA GLY A 32 20.29 23.32 14.08
C GLY A 32 19.81 22.46 12.91
N CYS A 33 18.52 22.53 12.59
CA CYS A 33 17.87 21.64 11.61
C CYS A 33 18.08 20.15 11.93
N ASN A 34 18.30 19.82 13.22
CA ASN A 34 18.57 18.49 13.74
C ASN A 34 19.71 17.75 12.99
N ALA A 35 20.62 18.48 12.35
CA ALA A 35 21.59 17.94 11.40
C ALA A 35 20.98 17.12 10.24
N GLN A 36 19.69 17.31 9.96
CA GLN A 36 18.91 16.67 8.89
C GLN A 36 18.48 17.69 7.82
N GLY A 37 19.13 18.84 7.77
CA GLY A 37 18.84 19.88 6.79
C GLY A 37 19.89 20.97 6.79
N THR A 38 19.74 21.90 5.85
CA THR A 38 20.56 23.12 5.76
C THR A 38 19.78 24.32 6.27
N CYS A 39 20.45 25.16 7.06
CA CYS A 39 19.90 26.41 7.57
C CYS A 39 19.95 27.48 6.48
N GLY A 40 18.80 28.03 6.10
CA GLY A 40 18.67 29.07 5.09
C GLY A 40 18.45 30.47 5.69
N LYS A 41 18.15 31.45 4.82
CA LYS A 41 17.72 32.79 5.25
C LYS A 41 16.42 32.69 6.08
N ASN A 42 16.26 33.62 7.03
CA ASN A 42 15.11 33.70 7.94
C ASN A 42 14.95 32.46 8.86
N ASP A 43 16.07 31.86 9.27
CA ASP A 43 16.11 30.73 10.22
C ASP A 43 15.26 29.53 9.79
N LYS A 44 15.09 29.38 8.47
CA LYS A 44 14.28 28.33 7.88
C LYS A 44 15.16 27.14 7.51
N CYS A 45 14.86 26.00 8.11
CA CYS A 45 15.47 24.73 7.72
C CYS A 45 14.92 24.23 6.38
N THR A 46 15.84 23.78 5.51
CA THR A 46 15.54 23.00 4.31
C THR A 46 16.00 21.57 4.57
N CYS A 47 15.04 20.67 4.79
CA CYS A 47 15.33 19.29 5.17
C CYS A 47 15.88 18.47 4.01
N TYR A 48 16.71 17.47 4.33
CA TYR A 48 17.29 16.58 3.32
C TYR A 48 16.24 15.71 2.64
N GLU A 49 16.46 15.47 1.34
CA GLU A 49 15.64 14.57 0.53
C GLU A 49 16.02 13.11 0.76
N ARG A 50 15.10 12.19 0.43
CA ARG A 50 15.39 10.77 0.48
C ARG A 50 16.28 10.34 -0.68
N GLN A 51 17.19 9.40 -0.40
CA GLN A 51 18.11 8.83 -1.39
C GLN A 51 17.69 7.44 -1.87
N ASP A 52 16.78 6.78 -1.16
CA ASP A 52 16.33 5.41 -1.42
C ASP A 52 15.10 5.34 -2.34
N GLN A 53 14.97 6.31 -3.24
CA GLN A 53 13.86 6.37 -4.20
C GLN A 53 14.16 5.48 -5.40
N GLU A 54 13.24 4.56 -5.72
CA GLU A 54 13.33 3.73 -6.92
C GLU A 54 13.17 4.54 -8.20
N ASP A 55 12.38 5.63 -8.14
CA ASP A 55 12.18 6.56 -9.26
C ASP A 55 12.82 7.91 -8.94
N SER A 56 13.87 8.25 -9.69
CA SER A 56 14.60 9.52 -9.59
C SER A 56 13.74 10.77 -9.89
N SER A 57 12.58 10.60 -10.54
CA SER A 57 11.62 11.67 -10.81
C SER A 57 10.77 12.03 -9.58
N ILE A 58 10.73 11.14 -8.58
CA ILE A 58 9.96 11.31 -7.36
C ILE A 58 10.87 11.85 -6.26
N LYS A 59 10.70 13.13 -5.90
CA LYS A 59 11.44 13.76 -4.81
C LYS A 59 10.51 14.15 -3.67
N TYR A 60 10.69 13.51 -2.52
CA TYR A 60 10.05 13.92 -1.27
C TYR A 60 11.08 13.99 -0.13
N PRO A 61 10.88 14.90 0.84
CA PRO A 61 11.83 15.10 1.92
C PRO A 61 11.89 13.86 2.81
N ALA A 62 13.06 13.52 3.35
CA ALA A 62 13.27 12.45 4.33
C ALA A 62 12.86 12.87 5.75
N PHE A 63 12.88 14.19 6.00
CA PHE A 63 12.55 14.80 7.27
C PHE A 63 11.66 16.02 7.06
N LYS A 64 10.86 16.35 8.06
CA LYS A 64 9.94 17.49 8.06
C LYS A 64 9.86 18.14 9.45
N GLY A 65 9.07 19.20 9.55
CA GLY A 65 8.97 20.04 10.74
C GLY A 65 9.84 21.28 10.65
N ALA A 66 9.79 22.12 11.67
CA ALA A 66 10.53 23.38 11.70
C ALA A 66 12.05 23.18 11.77
N ASP A 67 12.48 22.08 12.39
CA ASP A 67 13.87 21.72 12.62
C ASP A 67 14.27 20.38 11.97
N CYS A 68 13.47 19.84 11.05
CA CYS A 68 13.74 18.54 10.42
C CYS A 68 13.90 17.37 11.42
N SER A 69 13.29 17.46 12.60
CA SER A 69 13.33 16.39 13.62
C SER A 69 12.38 15.23 13.32
N MET A 70 11.28 15.48 12.61
CA MET A 70 10.31 14.45 12.26
C MET A 70 10.74 13.75 10.98
N ARG A 71 10.74 12.42 10.96
CA ARG A 71 10.91 11.65 9.72
C ARG A 71 9.68 11.80 8.85
N THR A 72 9.80 11.52 7.57
CA THR A 72 8.66 11.25 6.69
C THR A 72 8.55 9.75 6.45
N CYS A 73 7.35 9.28 6.12
CA CYS A 73 7.17 7.90 5.73
C CYS A 73 7.32 7.69 4.22
N PRO A 74 7.47 6.44 3.76
CA PRO A 74 7.40 6.10 2.35
C PRO A 74 6.10 6.60 1.69
N TYR A 75 6.24 7.06 0.45
CA TYR A 75 5.12 7.49 -0.37
C TYR A 75 4.81 6.40 -1.38
N GLY A 76 3.53 6.24 -1.68
CA GLY A 76 3.06 5.42 -2.78
C GLY A 76 1.81 6.05 -3.38
N TYR A 77 1.40 5.57 -4.55
CA TYR A 77 0.16 6.04 -5.18
C TYR A 77 -1.03 5.84 -4.24
N ALA A 78 -1.87 6.87 -4.10
CA ALA A 78 -2.99 6.86 -3.16
C ALA A 78 -4.06 5.83 -3.56
N TRP A 79 -4.54 5.05 -2.58
CA TRP A 79 -5.69 4.17 -2.78
C TRP A 79 -6.98 4.94 -3.03
N VAL A 80 -7.18 6.00 -2.25
CA VAL A 80 -8.34 6.87 -2.33
C VAL A 80 -7.85 8.31 -2.36
N GLN A 81 -8.29 9.04 -3.37
CA GLN A 81 -8.01 10.45 -3.55
C GLN A 81 -9.16 11.11 -4.33
N VAL A 82 -9.45 12.37 -4.01
CA VAL A 82 -10.31 13.21 -4.85
C VAL A 82 -9.60 13.47 -6.18
N PRO A 83 -10.21 13.15 -7.34
CA PRO A 83 -9.60 13.39 -8.65
C PRO A 83 -9.17 14.85 -8.80
N SER A 84 -7.94 15.07 -9.27
CA SER A 84 -7.39 16.41 -9.50
C SER A 84 -7.67 16.95 -10.90
N GLY A 85 -8.15 16.10 -11.80
CA GLY A 85 -8.55 16.46 -13.17
C GLY A 85 -9.00 15.24 -13.99
N THR A 86 -9.25 15.47 -15.28
CA THR A 86 -9.59 14.39 -16.22
C THR A 86 -8.43 13.41 -16.33
N ASN A 87 -8.66 12.13 -16.04
CA ASN A 87 -7.65 11.08 -16.00
C ASN A 87 -6.47 11.36 -15.03
N ALA A 88 -6.68 12.22 -14.03
CA ALA A 88 -5.67 12.57 -13.03
C ALA A 88 -6.18 12.24 -11.62
N ALA A 89 -5.66 11.14 -11.07
CA ALA A 89 -5.95 10.64 -9.73
C ALA A 89 -4.76 9.81 -9.23
N HIS A 90 -4.85 9.34 -7.99
CA HIS A 90 -3.84 8.47 -7.37
C HIS A 90 -2.45 9.11 -7.25
N ASP A 91 -2.36 10.39 -6.89
CA ASP A 91 -1.05 11.01 -6.65
C ASP A 91 -0.28 10.27 -5.53
N LEU A 92 1.02 10.50 -5.49
CA LEU A 92 1.87 9.99 -4.41
C LEU A 92 1.46 10.62 -3.08
N ARG A 93 1.17 9.78 -2.09
CA ARG A 93 0.79 10.20 -0.74
C ARG A 93 1.58 9.40 0.30
N GLU A 94 1.85 10.05 1.42
CA GLU A 94 2.49 9.43 2.58
C GLU A 94 1.63 8.25 3.03
N CYS A 95 2.22 7.07 3.12
CA CYS A 95 1.52 5.82 3.42
C CYS A 95 0.32 5.53 2.48
N SER A 96 0.38 5.94 1.20
CA SER A 96 -0.65 5.69 0.18
C SER A 96 -2.09 6.08 0.59
N ASN A 97 -2.25 7.02 1.53
CA ASN A 97 -3.53 7.33 2.20
C ASN A 97 -4.21 6.10 2.85
N ARG A 98 -3.43 5.10 3.22
CA ARG A 98 -3.89 3.83 3.78
C ARG A 98 -3.09 3.32 4.96
N GLY A 99 -2.46 4.26 5.64
CA GLY A 99 -1.88 4.06 6.95
C GLY A 99 -1.63 5.40 7.61
N THR A 100 -1.22 5.35 8.87
CA THR A 100 -0.71 6.50 9.61
C THR A 100 0.81 6.43 9.67
N CYS A 101 1.47 7.56 9.45
CA CYS A 101 2.92 7.63 9.59
C CYS A 101 3.32 7.82 11.05
N ASP A 102 4.21 6.97 11.56
CA ASP A 102 4.96 7.25 12.77
C ASP A 102 6.18 8.11 12.41
N TYR A 103 6.12 9.39 12.73
CA TYR A 103 7.16 10.36 12.43
C TYR A 103 8.44 10.21 13.28
N GLY A 104 8.42 9.40 14.34
CA GLY A 104 9.62 9.06 15.10
C GLY A 104 10.49 8.03 14.38
N THR A 105 9.85 7.02 13.75
CA THR A 105 10.54 5.92 13.06
C THR A 105 10.63 6.13 11.55
N GLY A 106 9.67 6.83 10.95
CA GLY A 106 9.49 6.94 9.50
C GLY A 106 8.81 5.72 8.89
N HIS A 107 8.09 4.93 9.69
CA HIS A 107 7.36 3.74 9.23
C HIS A 107 5.85 3.97 9.19
N CYS A 108 5.21 3.42 8.15
CA CYS A 108 3.76 3.43 8.03
C CYS A 108 3.15 2.31 8.88
N ALA A 109 2.20 2.67 9.75
CA ALA A 109 1.27 1.72 10.33
C ALA A 109 0.06 1.59 9.40
N CYS A 110 0.02 0.52 8.63
CA CYS A 110 -1.03 0.30 7.64
C CYS A 110 -2.38 -0.02 8.27
N PHE A 111 -3.45 0.41 7.60
CA PHE A 111 -4.80 0.02 7.97
C PHE A 111 -5.07 -1.44 7.60
N PRO A 112 -6.04 -2.11 8.25
CA PRO A 112 -6.32 -3.53 8.00
C PRO A 112 -6.57 -3.82 6.51
N GLY A 113 -5.96 -4.90 6.01
CA GLY A 113 -6.07 -5.32 4.61
C GLY A 113 -5.09 -4.61 3.67
N TYR A 114 -4.13 -3.84 4.18
CA TYR A 114 -3.09 -3.17 3.40
C TYR A 114 -1.72 -3.41 4.00
N GLU A 115 -0.74 -3.61 3.13
CA GLU A 115 0.64 -3.88 3.51
C GLU A 115 1.62 -3.20 2.53
N GLY A 116 2.92 -3.45 2.75
CA GLY A 116 3.99 -2.75 2.05
C GLY A 116 4.56 -1.59 2.87
N LYS A 117 5.68 -1.03 2.41
CA LYS A 117 6.42 0.00 3.17
C LYS A 117 5.63 1.32 3.27
N ALA A 118 4.80 1.58 2.27
CA ALA A 118 3.91 2.72 2.14
C ALA A 118 2.43 2.31 2.19
N CYS A 119 2.07 1.10 2.62
CA CYS A 119 0.68 0.59 2.55
C CYS A 119 0.13 0.59 1.12
N GLU A 120 1.01 0.41 0.15
CA GLU A 120 0.77 0.61 -1.27
C GLU A 120 0.05 -0.56 -1.94
N ARG A 121 0.00 -1.72 -1.28
CA ARG A 121 -0.64 -2.94 -1.80
C ARG A 121 -1.64 -3.53 -0.79
N SER A 122 -2.64 -4.25 -1.27
CA SER A 122 -3.60 -4.95 -0.41
C SER A 122 -2.98 -6.22 0.14
N GLU A 123 -3.43 -6.69 1.29
CA GLU A 123 -3.04 -8.01 1.80
C GLU A 123 -3.77 -9.11 1.01
N CYS A 124 -3.14 -10.28 0.87
CA CYS A 124 -3.85 -11.45 0.41
C CYS A 124 -4.79 -11.98 1.51
N PRO A 125 -6.07 -12.27 1.19
CA PRO A 125 -7.00 -12.82 2.16
C PRO A 125 -6.44 -14.09 2.82
N ASN A 126 -6.41 -14.09 4.16
CA ASN A 126 -5.95 -15.22 4.99
C ASN A 126 -4.58 -15.82 4.57
N ASP A 127 -3.68 -15.02 4.00
CA ASP A 127 -2.40 -15.50 3.45
C ASP A 127 -2.57 -16.71 2.51
N CYS A 128 -3.63 -16.67 1.70
CA CYS A 128 -4.03 -17.75 0.80
C CYS A 128 -4.19 -19.11 1.49
N ASN A 129 -4.53 -19.11 2.79
CA ASN A 129 -4.59 -20.27 3.68
C ASN A 129 -3.34 -21.17 3.60
N SER A 130 -2.19 -20.63 3.19
CA SER A 130 -0.98 -21.39 2.87
C SER A 130 -1.20 -22.51 1.82
N ARG A 131 -2.16 -22.32 0.91
CA ARG A 131 -2.54 -23.22 -0.19
C ARG A 131 -2.52 -22.50 -1.55
N GLY A 132 -1.59 -21.58 -1.68
CA GLY A 132 -1.43 -20.78 -2.87
C GLY A 132 -0.34 -19.74 -2.68
N ILE A 133 -0.14 -18.95 -3.72
CA ILE A 133 0.86 -17.91 -3.77
C ILE A 133 0.15 -16.57 -3.87
N CYS A 134 0.50 -15.63 -2.98
CA CYS A 134 0.03 -14.26 -3.04
C CYS A 134 0.72 -13.52 -4.19
N LEU A 135 -0.06 -13.08 -5.19
CA LEU A 135 0.42 -12.45 -6.41
C LEU A 135 -0.34 -11.16 -6.71
N THR A 136 0.27 -10.28 -7.50
CA THR A 136 -0.41 -9.08 -8.01
C THR A 136 -1.49 -9.48 -9.02
N LEU A 137 -2.54 -8.65 -9.16
CA LEU A 137 -3.58 -8.84 -10.15
C LEU A 137 -3.01 -8.98 -11.58
N LYS A 138 -1.99 -8.18 -11.91
CA LYS A 138 -1.23 -8.29 -13.16
C LYS A 138 -0.61 -9.67 -13.36
N ALA A 139 0.03 -10.21 -12.32
CA ALA A 139 0.67 -11.52 -12.38
C ALA A 139 -0.36 -12.65 -12.48
N ILE A 140 -1.51 -12.56 -11.79
CA ILE A 140 -2.59 -13.55 -11.89
C ILE A 140 -3.20 -13.57 -13.29
N ILE A 141 -3.49 -12.40 -13.87
CA ILE A 141 -4.03 -12.29 -15.23
C ILE A 141 -3.02 -12.81 -16.26
N ALA A 142 -1.74 -12.55 -16.05
CA ALA A 142 -0.69 -13.19 -16.85
C ALA A 142 -0.67 -14.72 -16.61
N ALA A 143 -0.77 -15.23 -15.40
CA ALA A 143 -0.69 -16.68 -15.20
C ALA A 143 -1.89 -17.46 -15.80
N SER A 144 -2.99 -16.78 -16.19
CA SER A 144 -4.20 -17.45 -16.68
C SER A 144 -3.94 -18.35 -17.90
N PRO A 145 -4.33 -19.63 -17.87
CA PRO A 145 -4.15 -20.56 -18.99
C PRO A 145 -5.05 -20.24 -20.18
N ASP A 146 -6.11 -19.44 -19.97
CA ASP A 146 -7.10 -19.07 -20.99
C ASP A 146 -6.75 -17.77 -21.74
N ARG A 147 -5.45 -17.52 -21.97
CA ARG A 147 -5.03 -16.33 -22.74
C ARG A 147 -5.42 -16.40 -24.22
N THR A 148 -5.84 -17.56 -24.72
CA THR A 148 -6.13 -17.80 -26.14
C THR A 148 -7.63 -17.83 -26.47
N ALA A 149 -8.55 -17.98 -25.50
CA ALA A 149 -9.99 -18.05 -25.80
C ALA A 149 -10.80 -16.78 -25.52
N SER A 150 -10.24 -15.74 -24.87
CA SER A 150 -10.96 -14.48 -24.66
C SER A 150 -10.47 -13.34 -25.57
N PRO A 151 -11.23 -12.95 -26.61
CA PRO A 151 -10.95 -11.76 -27.42
C PRO A 151 -11.14 -10.44 -26.66
N VAL A 152 -11.51 -10.49 -25.37
CA VAL A 152 -11.89 -9.33 -24.54
C VAL A 152 -10.76 -8.90 -23.59
N HIS A 153 -9.76 -9.75 -23.35
CA HIS A 153 -8.66 -9.45 -22.42
C HIS A 153 -7.31 -9.52 -23.15
N PRO A 154 -6.79 -8.41 -23.70
CA PRO A 154 -5.42 -8.38 -24.16
C PRO A 154 -4.55 -8.75 -22.97
N GLY A 155 -3.71 -9.78 -23.10
CA GLY A 155 -3.10 -10.56 -22.01
C GLY A 155 -2.11 -9.84 -21.08
N VAL A 156 -2.27 -8.54 -20.83
CA VAL A 156 -1.55 -7.72 -19.85
C VAL A 156 -2.53 -6.72 -19.24
N TYR A 157 -2.77 -6.81 -17.93
CA TYR A 157 -3.51 -5.81 -17.18
C TYR A 157 -2.58 -4.65 -16.80
N THR A 158 -2.85 -3.45 -17.33
CA THR A 158 -1.98 -2.26 -17.20
C THR A 158 -2.66 -1.08 -16.51
N ALA A 159 -3.80 -1.30 -15.85
CA ALA A 159 -4.44 -0.25 -15.06
C ALA A 159 -3.55 0.14 -13.86
N TRP A 160 -3.84 1.31 -13.27
CA TRP A 160 -3.02 1.90 -12.19
C TRP A 160 -2.88 1.01 -10.95
N ASP A 161 -3.84 0.11 -10.73
CA ASP A 161 -3.93 -0.79 -9.59
C ASP A 161 -3.41 -2.20 -9.87
N ALA A 162 -2.84 -2.43 -11.06
CA ALA A 162 -2.35 -3.72 -11.52
C ALA A 162 -1.33 -4.38 -10.58
N GLU A 163 -0.54 -3.56 -9.88
CA GLU A 163 0.48 -4.00 -8.90
C GLU A 163 0.10 -3.65 -7.46
N LYS A 164 -1.09 -3.07 -7.24
CA LYS A 164 -1.59 -2.70 -5.91
C LYS A 164 -2.56 -3.73 -5.35
N HIS A 165 -3.43 -4.27 -6.20
CA HIS A 165 -4.32 -5.36 -5.81
C HIS A 165 -3.55 -6.68 -5.78
N MET A 166 -3.59 -7.32 -4.62
CA MET A 166 -3.04 -8.66 -4.40
C MET A 166 -4.18 -9.67 -4.34
N GLY A 167 -3.92 -10.89 -4.81
CA GLY A 167 -4.85 -12.00 -4.75
C GLY A 167 -4.13 -13.34 -4.70
N CYS A 168 -4.88 -14.39 -4.45
CA CYS A 168 -4.34 -15.72 -4.30
C CYS A 168 -4.38 -16.49 -5.63
N TYR A 169 -3.22 -17.01 -6.04
CA TYR A 169 -3.13 -18.04 -7.06
C TYR A 169 -3.05 -19.40 -6.36
N CYS A 170 -4.14 -20.16 -6.40
CA CYS A 170 -4.29 -21.37 -5.61
C CYS A 170 -3.52 -22.56 -6.16
N ASP A 171 -3.09 -23.43 -5.25
CA ASP A 171 -2.53 -24.73 -5.59
C ASP A 171 -3.59 -25.63 -6.24
N GLN A 172 -3.14 -26.64 -6.97
CA GLN A 172 -4.04 -27.60 -7.62
C GLN A 172 -5.00 -28.25 -6.59
N GLY A 173 -6.29 -28.20 -6.88
CA GLY A 173 -7.34 -28.75 -6.03
C GLY A 173 -7.94 -27.75 -5.03
N TYR A 174 -7.47 -26.50 -5.03
CA TYR A 174 -8.01 -25.41 -4.20
C TYR A 174 -8.46 -24.22 -5.05
N ARG A 175 -9.42 -23.46 -4.51
CA ARG A 175 -10.03 -22.31 -5.18
C ARG A 175 -10.57 -21.29 -4.18
N GLY A 176 -11.15 -20.24 -4.74
CA GLY A 176 -11.76 -19.16 -3.98
C GLY A 176 -10.78 -18.00 -3.76
N PRO A 177 -11.24 -16.94 -3.08
CA PRO A 177 -10.45 -15.72 -2.92
C PRO A 177 -9.19 -15.92 -2.06
N ASP A 178 -9.20 -16.92 -1.18
CA ASP A 178 -8.15 -17.21 -0.22
C ASP A 178 -7.68 -18.67 -0.28
N CYS A 179 -8.06 -19.43 -1.30
CA CYS A 179 -7.72 -20.86 -1.46
C CYS A 179 -8.21 -21.79 -0.34
N SER A 180 -9.22 -21.38 0.44
CA SER A 180 -9.82 -22.23 1.49
C SER A 180 -10.75 -23.32 0.93
N LEU A 181 -11.30 -23.12 -0.26
CA LEU A 181 -12.31 -24.00 -0.85
C LEU A 181 -11.63 -25.08 -1.69
N LYS A 182 -12.12 -26.32 -1.63
CA LYS A 182 -11.65 -27.40 -2.53
C LYS A 182 -12.33 -27.32 -3.89
N GLU A 183 -11.58 -27.56 -4.94
CA GLU A 183 -12.13 -27.72 -6.29
C GLU A 183 -12.96 -29.00 -6.36
N CYS A 184 -14.15 -28.89 -6.96
CA CYS A 184 -14.96 -30.05 -7.28
C CYS A 184 -14.67 -30.53 -8.71
N PRO A 185 -14.90 -31.82 -9.00
CA PRO A 185 -14.85 -32.33 -10.37
C PRO A 185 -15.71 -31.49 -11.30
N SER A 186 -15.08 -30.98 -12.35
CA SER A 186 -15.75 -30.23 -13.42
C SER A 186 -15.82 -31.09 -14.68
N GLY A 187 -16.91 -30.92 -15.42
CA GLY A 187 -17.18 -31.69 -16.63
C GLY A 187 -17.94 -30.88 -17.66
N ASN A 188 -17.94 -31.37 -18.90
CA ASN A 188 -18.75 -30.78 -19.98
C ASN A 188 -20.25 -30.98 -19.68
N ASP A 189 -21.08 -30.00 -20.03
CA ASP A 189 -22.53 -30.15 -19.94
C ASP A 189 -23.04 -31.12 -21.02
N VAL A 190 -23.59 -32.26 -20.59
CA VAL A 190 -24.18 -33.29 -21.47
C VAL A 190 -25.35 -32.81 -22.32
N LEU A 191 -26.03 -31.73 -21.93
CA LEU A 191 -27.17 -31.18 -22.69
C LEU A 191 -26.73 -30.34 -23.89
N LEU A 192 -25.43 -30.26 -24.14
CA LEU A 192 -24.81 -29.62 -25.31
C LEU A 192 -25.21 -28.15 -25.57
N ALA A 193 -25.67 -27.43 -24.53
CA ALA A 193 -26.02 -26.02 -24.60
C ALA A 193 -24.80 -25.11 -24.88
N PHE A 194 -25.05 -23.84 -25.19
CA PHE A 194 -23.99 -22.84 -25.31
C PHE A 194 -23.20 -22.75 -24.00
N GLY A 195 -21.86 -22.80 -24.07
CA GLY A 195 -20.98 -22.85 -22.89
C GLY A 195 -20.76 -24.25 -22.31
N LYS A 196 -21.23 -25.33 -22.96
CA LYS A 196 -21.06 -26.71 -22.48
C LYS A 196 -19.62 -27.14 -22.20
N THR A 197 -18.64 -26.57 -22.88
CA THR A 197 -17.21 -26.92 -22.73
C THR A 197 -16.52 -26.12 -21.63
N GLN A 198 -17.23 -25.22 -20.95
CA GLN A 198 -16.65 -24.33 -19.96
C GLN A 198 -16.44 -24.96 -18.59
N GLY A 199 -16.71 -26.28 -18.43
CA GLY A 199 -16.45 -27.03 -17.19
C GLY A 199 -17.18 -26.46 -15.98
N ARG A 200 -18.37 -26.98 -15.65
CA ARG A 200 -19.09 -26.55 -14.43
C ARG A 200 -18.83 -27.51 -13.29
N ASP A 201 -18.76 -26.97 -12.07
CA ASP A 201 -18.74 -27.75 -10.83
C ASP A 201 -19.86 -28.80 -10.88
N CYS A 202 -19.49 -30.07 -10.67
CA CYS A 202 -20.42 -31.20 -10.69
C CYS A 202 -21.26 -31.25 -11.98
N GLY A 203 -20.66 -30.93 -13.13
CA GLY A 203 -21.32 -30.90 -14.45
C GLY A 203 -22.45 -29.84 -14.55
N GLY A 204 -22.65 -29.03 -13.50
CA GLY A 204 -23.83 -28.20 -13.30
C GLY A 204 -25.11 -28.98 -12.99
N ARG A 205 -24.98 -30.21 -12.49
CA ARG A 205 -26.07 -31.13 -12.12
C ARG A 205 -25.92 -31.70 -10.70
N GLY A 206 -25.04 -31.11 -9.91
CA GLY A 206 -24.90 -31.39 -8.49
C GLY A 206 -24.49 -30.16 -7.71
N LYS A 207 -24.50 -30.28 -6.38
CA LYS A 207 -23.93 -29.28 -5.48
C LYS A 207 -22.53 -29.72 -5.09
N CYS A 208 -21.58 -28.79 -5.17
CA CYS A 208 -20.22 -29.00 -4.69
C CYS A 208 -20.18 -28.80 -3.17
N ASN A 209 -19.67 -29.79 -2.43
CA ASN A 209 -19.23 -29.60 -1.06
C ASN A 209 -17.80 -29.07 -1.07
N TYR A 210 -17.62 -27.77 -0.83
CA TYR A 210 -16.31 -27.11 -0.88
C TYR A 210 -15.37 -27.48 0.28
N GLU A 211 -15.84 -28.20 1.31
CA GLU A 211 -15.00 -28.72 2.40
C GLU A 211 -14.36 -30.07 2.02
N THR A 212 -15.09 -30.92 1.29
CA THR A 212 -14.62 -32.25 0.88
C THR A 212 -14.08 -32.28 -0.54
N GLY A 213 -14.60 -31.43 -1.43
CA GLY A 213 -14.36 -31.46 -2.89
C GLY A 213 -15.26 -32.45 -3.62
N GLU A 214 -16.31 -32.95 -2.96
CA GLU A 214 -17.21 -33.99 -3.51
C GLU A 214 -18.53 -33.39 -4.02
N CYS A 215 -19.12 -34.07 -5.00
CA CYS A 215 -20.36 -33.66 -5.64
C CYS A 215 -21.57 -34.44 -5.11
N GLU A 216 -22.59 -33.70 -4.68
CA GLU A 216 -23.92 -34.23 -4.39
C GLU A 216 -24.81 -34.10 -5.64
N CYS A 217 -25.02 -35.19 -6.37
CA CYS A 217 -25.78 -35.18 -7.61
C CYS A 217 -27.29 -34.98 -7.40
N PHE A 218 -27.92 -34.23 -8.29
CA PHE A 218 -29.38 -34.13 -8.32
C PHE A 218 -30.01 -35.46 -8.79
N PRO A 219 -31.28 -35.73 -8.45
CA PRO A 219 -31.97 -36.95 -8.86
C PRO A 219 -31.88 -37.20 -10.37
N GLY A 220 -31.59 -38.46 -10.75
CA GLY A 220 -31.41 -38.86 -12.15
C GLY A 220 -29.99 -38.65 -12.69
N TYR A 221 -29.08 -38.05 -11.91
CA TYR A 221 -27.67 -37.88 -12.27
C TYR A 221 -26.76 -38.66 -11.31
N TYR A 222 -25.66 -39.20 -11.84
CA TYR A 222 -24.68 -39.97 -11.07
C TYR A 222 -23.27 -39.81 -11.64
N GLY A 223 -22.28 -40.39 -10.94
CA GLY A 223 -20.85 -40.23 -11.23
C GLY A 223 -20.20 -39.19 -10.32
N THR A 224 -18.86 -39.17 -10.28
CA THR A 224 -18.09 -38.26 -9.40
C THR A 224 -18.25 -36.78 -9.78
N SER A 225 -18.63 -36.50 -11.02
CA SER A 225 -18.90 -35.17 -11.58
C SER A 225 -20.37 -34.96 -11.95
N CYS A 226 -21.27 -35.87 -11.59
CA CYS A 226 -22.70 -35.82 -11.96
C CYS A 226 -22.96 -35.64 -13.47
N ASP A 227 -22.05 -36.16 -14.30
CA ASP A 227 -22.08 -36.02 -15.76
C ASP A 227 -22.92 -37.11 -16.44
N SER A 228 -23.27 -38.18 -15.72
CA SER A 228 -24.00 -39.30 -16.28
C SER A 228 -25.48 -39.24 -15.88
N GLN A 229 -26.38 -39.51 -16.82
CA GLN A 229 -27.82 -39.52 -16.59
C GLN A 229 -28.37 -40.94 -16.63
N THR A 230 -29.24 -41.29 -15.68
CA THR A 230 -30.02 -42.54 -15.70
C THR A 230 -31.48 -42.23 -16.01
N THR A 231 -32.12 -43.14 -16.74
CA THR A 231 -33.57 -43.10 -17.01
C THR A 231 -34.38 -43.87 -15.98
N VAL A 232 -33.71 -44.50 -15.02
CA VAL A 232 -34.33 -45.27 -13.95
C VAL A 232 -34.55 -44.34 -12.76
N ASN A 233 -35.80 -44.01 -12.49
CA ASN A 233 -36.25 -43.29 -11.28
C ASN A 233 -36.20 -44.20 -10.05
#